data_AF-A0A0E0KVH9-F1
#
_entry.id   AF-A0A0E0KVH9-F1
#
_cell.length_a   1.000
_cell.length_b   1.000
_cell.length_c   1.000
_cell.angle_alpha   90.00
_cell.angle_beta   90.00
_cell.angle_gamma   90.00
#
_symmetry.space_group_name_H-M   'P 1'
#
loop_
_entity.id
_entity.type
_entity.pdbx_description
1 polymer ?
#
loop_
_entity_poly.entity_id
_entity_poly.type
_entity_poly.pdbx_seq_one_letter_code
_entity_poly.pdbx_strand_id
1 'polypeptide(L)'
;MDVTSDNRSLRLPETLSRCMTTSVASAHNFELTRFSLLAVVGACKFVTSGTFSVDGHDWDIQVYPDGWKQEMAGYVSSVFLCLCGGATGVVATCTLSLLENGGGGGASVQQSLTHRFDTVGAYWGYP
;
A
#
# COMPACT_ATOMS: atom_id res chain seq x y z
N MET A 1 -31.63 22.30 -63.99
CA MET A 1 -32.24 21.42 -62.98
C MET A 1 -32.06 20.01 -63.49
N ASP A 2 -31.33 19.10 -62.88
CA ASP A 2 -30.88 19.00 -61.50
C ASP A 2 -29.63 18.10 -61.50
N VAL A 3 -28.53 18.55 -60.89
CA VAL A 3 -27.30 17.74 -60.74
C VAL A 3 -27.36 17.20 -59.32
N THR A 4 -27.90 16.00 -59.15
CA THR A 4 -27.88 15.31 -57.86
C THR A 4 -26.47 14.78 -57.61
N SER A 5 -25.69 15.62 -56.91
CA SER A 5 -24.38 15.25 -56.37
C SER A 5 -24.59 14.18 -55.30
N ASP A 6 -24.25 12.93 -55.63
CA ASP A 6 -24.29 11.79 -54.71
C ASP A 6 -23.13 11.95 -53.72
N ASN A 7 -23.37 12.69 -52.63
CA ASN A 7 -22.44 12.87 -51.52
C ASN A 7 -22.31 11.55 -50.75
N ARG A 8 -21.59 10.59 -51.32
CA ARG A 8 -21.15 9.40 -50.60
C ARG A 8 -20.15 9.85 -49.56
N SER A 9 -20.65 10.13 -48.35
CA SER A 9 -19.83 10.30 -47.16
C SER A 9 -18.82 9.15 -47.14
N LEU A 10 -17.55 9.45 -47.36
CA LEU A 10 -16.46 8.49 -47.20
C LEU A 10 -16.39 8.16 -45.71
N ARG A 11 -17.17 7.16 -45.29
CA ARG A 11 -17.12 6.64 -43.92
C ARG A 11 -15.83 5.84 -43.81
N LEU A 12 -14.82 6.46 -43.20
CA LEU A 12 -13.60 5.76 -42.83
C LEU A 12 -13.94 4.71 -41.75
N PRO A 13 -13.26 3.55 -41.74
CA PRO A 13 -13.46 2.55 -40.69
C PRO A 13 -13.15 3.17 -39.32
N GLU A 14 -14.11 3.10 -38.40
CA GLU A 14 -13.88 3.50 -37.02
C GLU A 14 -13.09 2.40 -36.31
N THR A 15 -11.99 2.79 -35.65
CA THR A 15 -11.24 1.92 -34.75
C THR A 15 -11.60 2.26 -33.31
N LEU A 16 -11.89 1.24 -32.50
CA LEU A 16 -12.14 1.38 -31.07
C LEU A 16 -11.01 0.71 -30.29
N SER A 17 -10.52 1.39 -29.25
CA SER A 17 -9.66 0.80 -28.23
C SER A 17 -10.28 1.00 -26.85
N ARG A 18 -10.03 0.05 -25.93
CA ARG A 18 -10.38 0.19 -24.52
C ARG A 18 -9.15 -0.09 -23.68
N CYS A 19 -8.97 0.74 -22.66
CA CYS A 19 -8.09 0.44 -21.54
C CYS A 19 -8.96 -0.04 -20.36
N MET A 20 -8.52 -1.08 -19.66
CA MET A 20 -9.10 -1.52 -18.39
C MET A 20 -8.06 -1.36 -17.30
N THR A 21 -8.41 -0.64 -16.25
CA THR A 21 -7.60 -0.56 -15.04
C THR A 21 -8.19 -1.53 -14.03
N THR A 22 -7.48 -2.63 -13.74
CA THR A 22 -7.83 -3.54 -12.65
C THR A 22 -7.10 -3.13 -11.38
N SER A 23 -7.81 -2.95 -10.28
CA SER A 23 -7.19 -2.87 -8.95
C SER A 23 -7.37 -4.21 -8.25
N VAL A 24 -6.27 -4.81 -7.81
CA VAL A 24 -6.30 -6.01 -6.97
C VAL A 24 -6.20 -5.57 -5.52
N ALA A 25 -7.20 -5.92 -4.72
CA ALA A 25 -7.18 -5.69 -3.28
C ALA A 25 -6.85 -7.01 -2.56
N SER A 26 -5.99 -6.93 -1.56
CA SER A 26 -5.64 -8.04 -0.67
C SER A 26 -5.57 -7.55 0.76
N ALA A 27 -5.86 -8.44 1.72
CA ALA A 27 -5.74 -8.18 3.14
C ALA A 27 -4.66 -9.08 3.73
N HIS A 28 -3.69 -8.48 4.42
CA HIS A 28 -2.64 -9.18 5.13
C HIS A 28 -2.70 -8.81 6.62
N ASN A 29 -2.89 -9.80 7.49
CA ASN A 29 -2.94 -9.61 8.93
C ASN A 29 -1.58 -9.96 9.53
N PHE A 30 -0.97 -9.01 10.24
CA PHE A 30 0.28 -9.20 10.97
C PHE A 30 0.04 -9.05 12.48
N GLU A 31 0.14 -10.16 13.21
CA GLU A 31 -0.10 -10.20 14.65
C GLU A 31 1.21 -10.10 15.44
N LEU A 32 1.33 -9.03 16.24
CA LEU A 32 2.44 -8.85 17.18
C LEU A 32 1.99 -9.19 18.60
N THR A 33 2.35 -10.38 19.07
CA THR A 33 2.07 -10.78 20.46
C THR A 33 3.11 -10.19 21.41
N ARG A 34 2.67 -9.83 22.62
CA ARG A 34 3.52 -9.22 23.67
C ARG A 34 4.27 -7.96 23.17
N PHE A 35 3.59 -7.11 22.40
CA PHE A 35 4.14 -5.91 21.78
C PHE A 35 4.99 -5.03 22.71
N SER A 36 4.58 -4.86 23.97
CA SER A 36 5.31 -4.09 24.98
C SER A 36 6.74 -4.57 25.22
N LEU A 37 7.04 -5.86 25.00
CA LEU A 37 8.40 -6.40 25.11
C LEU A 37 9.28 -6.03 23.91
N LEU A 38 8.67 -5.73 22.75
CA LEU A 38 9.40 -5.34 21.54
C LEU A 38 9.90 -3.89 21.61
N ALA A 39 9.27 -3.03 22.42
CA ALA A 39 9.75 -1.66 22.65
C ALA A 39 11.11 -1.62 23.36
N VAL A 40 11.49 -2.68 24.07
CA VAL A 40 12.81 -2.79 24.73
C VAL A 40 13.95 -2.97 23.73
N VAL A 41 13.64 -3.27 22.46
CA VAL A 41 14.64 -3.48 21.40
C VAL A 41 15.35 -2.17 21.02
N GLY A 42 14.73 -1.01 21.32
CA GLY A 42 15.30 0.32 21.15
C GLY A 42 14.91 0.99 19.83
N ALA A 43 14.99 2.31 19.80
CA ALA A 43 14.70 3.15 18.63
C ALA A 43 15.45 2.70 17.36
N CYS A 44 14.83 2.96 16.20
CA CYS A 44 15.32 2.57 14.88
C CYS A 44 15.38 1.05 14.64
N LYS A 45 14.86 0.22 15.56
CA LYS A 45 14.73 -1.23 15.37
C LYS A 45 13.30 -1.57 15.01
N PHE A 46 13.16 -2.48 14.04
CA PHE A 46 11.87 -2.93 13.56
C PHE A 46 11.73 -4.45 13.57
N VAL A 47 10.48 -4.88 13.60
CA VAL A 47 10.03 -6.23 13.29
C VAL A 47 9.28 -6.20 11.97
N THR A 48 9.41 -7.25 11.17
CA THR A 48 8.75 -7.36 9.87
C THR A 48 7.69 -8.44 9.87
N SER A 49 6.63 -8.25 9.08
CA SER A 49 5.76 -9.35 8.68
C SER A 49 6.52 -10.36 7.81
N GLY A 50 5.86 -11.48 7.51
CA GLY A 50 6.24 -12.26 6.34
C GLY A 50 5.98 -11.46 5.07
N THR A 51 6.72 -11.77 4.01
CA THR A 51 6.46 -11.21 2.69
C THR A 51 5.13 -11.73 2.14
N PHE A 52 4.32 -10.85 1.55
CA PHE A 52 3.07 -11.20 0.89
C PHE A 52 2.99 -10.55 -0.50
N SER A 53 2.42 -11.27 -1.46
CA SER A 53 2.34 -10.82 -2.85
C SER A 53 0.95 -10.28 -3.18
N VAL A 54 0.89 -9.10 -3.80
CA VAL A 54 -0.33 -8.50 -4.34
C VAL A 54 -0.05 -8.05 -5.77
N ASP A 55 -0.79 -8.62 -6.73
CA ASP A 55 -0.65 -8.29 -8.16
C ASP A 55 0.79 -8.41 -8.68
N GLY A 56 1.53 -9.45 -8.26
CA GLY A 56 2.92 -9.66 -8.66
C GLY A 56 3.95 -8.73 -8.01
N HIS A 57 3.55 -7.97 -7.00
CA HIS A 57 4.43 -7.15 -6.18
C HIS A 57 4.54 -7.75 -4.78
N ASP A 58 5.75 -7.87 -4.29
CA ASP A 58 6.04 -8.42 -2.97
C ASP A 58 6.15 -7.28 -1.96
N TRP A 59 5.48 -7.45 -0.82
CA TRP A 59 5.39 -6.44 0.22
C TRP A 59 5.71 -7.03 1.58
N ASP A 60 6.22 -6.20 2.49
CA ASP A 60 6.26 -6.48 3.93
C ASP A 60 5.76 -5.27 4.74
N ILE A 61 5.36 -5.52 5.98
CA ILE A 61 5.03 -4.49 6.95
C ILE A 61 6.17 -4.40 7.95
N GLN A 62 6.73 -3.21 8.13
CA GLN A 62 7.76 -2.92 9.13
C GLN A 62 7.14 -2.14 10.28
N VAL A 63 7.28 -2.66 11.50
CA VAL A 63 6.80 -2.00 12.72
C VAL A 63 7.99 -1.64 13.58
N TYR A 64 8.08 -0.36 13.96
CA TYR A 64 9.10 0.20 14.85
C TYR A 64 8.46 0.46 16.22
N PRO A 65 8.56 -0.48 17.18
CA PRO A 65 7.80 -0.39 18.43
C PRO A 65 8.23 0.78 19.31
N ASP A 66 9.53 1.10 19.29
CA ASP A 66 10.16 2.18 20.06
C ASP A 66 10.46 3.41 19.19
N GLY A 67 9.77 3.56 18.06
CA GLY A 67 9.92 4.70 17.15
C GLY A 67 10.92 4.48 16.02
N TRP A 68 10.58 5.03 14.85
CA TRP A 68 11.37 4.94 13.62
C TRP A 68 12.70 5.69 13.68
N LYS A 69 12.76 6.74 14.51
CA LYS A 69 13.94 7.58 14.67
C LYS A 69 14.29 7.75 16.14
N GLN A 70 15.54 8.13 16.40
CA GLN A 70 16.04 8.32 17.75
C GLN A 70 15.26 9.41 18.51
N GLU A 71 14.82 10.46 17.84
CA GLU A 71 13.98 11.51 18.42
C GLU A 71 12.57 11.05 18.79
N MET A 72 12.14 9.89 18.28
CA MET A 72 10.83 9.29 18.52
C MET A 72 10.88 8.15 19.55
N ALA A 73 12.05 7.90 20.12
CA ALA A 73 12.29 6.86 21.13
C ALA A 73 11.27 6.92 22.27
N GLY A 74 10.56 5.82 22.52
CA GLY A 74 9.60 5.68 23.61
C GLY A 74 8.31 6.51 23.51
N TYR A 75 8.12 7.27 22.43
CA TYR A 75 6.94 8.14 22.28
C TYR A 75 5.81 7.49 21.51
N VAL A 76 6.08 7.06 20.27
CA VAL A 76 5.07 6.55 19.34
C VAL A 76 5.67 5.43 18.50
N SER A 77 4.90 4.37 18.30
CA SER A 77 5.28 3.30 17.39
C SER A 77 4.98 3.68 15.95
N SER A 78 5.90 3.34 15.05
CA SER A 78 5.81 3.65 13.61
C SER A 78 5.49 2.39 12.81
N VAL A 79 4.78 2.54 11.70
CA VAL A 79 4.43 1.42 10.81
C VAL A 79 4.58 1.83 9.36
N PHE A 80 5.27 1.01 8.57
CA PHE A 80 5.51 1.24 7.15
C PHE A 80 5.18 0.01 6.32
N LEU A 81 4.66 0.23 5.12
CA LEU A 81 4.57 -0.77 4.06
C LEU A 81 5.81 -0.64 3.18
N CYS A 82 6.51 -1.74 2.90
CA CYS A 82 7.71 -1.77 2.06
C CYS A 82 7.45 -2.55 0.78
N LEU A 83 7.94 -2.05 -0.36
CA LEU A 83 7.99 -2.79 -1.62
C LEU A 83 9.26 -3.65 -1.66
N CYS A 84 9.13 -4.96 -1.50
CA CYS A 84 10.24 -5.92 -1.45
C CYS A 84 10.62 -6.48 -2.82
N GLY A 85 9.70 -6.49 -3.78
CA GLY A 85 9.92 -7.08 -5.11
C GLY A 85 8.80 -6.78 -6.09
N GLY A 86 9.07 -6.97 -7.39
CA GLY A 86 8.12 -6.68 -8.47
C GLY A 86 8.53 -5.46 -9.31
N ALA A 87 7.58 -4.93 -10.07
CA ALA A 87 7.79 -3.72 -10.88
C ALA A 87 7.81 -2.46 -10.01
N THR A 88 8.53 -1.43 -10.45
CA THR A 88 8.59 -0.14 -9.75
C THR A 88 7.65 0.88 -10.40
N GLY A 89 7.45 2.03 -9.73
CA GLY A 89 6.49 3.06 -10.16
C GLY A 89 5.04 2.66 -9.88
N VAL A 90 4.82 1.68 -9.01
CA VAL A 90 3.49 1.22 -8.60
C VAL A 90 2.89 2.17 -7.57
N VAL A 91 1.58 2.43 -7.70
CA VAL A 91 0.81 3.19 -6.71
C VAL A 91 0.00 2.21 -5.89
N ALA A 92 0.21 2.20 -4.58
CA ALA A 92 -0.54 1.37 -3.66
C ALA A 92 -1.37 2.26 -2.72
N THR A 93 -2.65 1.90 -2.56
CA THR A 93 -3.49 2.39 -1.48
C THR A 93 -3.57 1.31 -0.43
N CYS A 94 -3.13 1.63 0.79
CA CYS A 94 -3.11 0.71 1.91
C CYS A 94 -3.94 1.30 3.06
N THR A 95 -4.71 0.44 3.72
CA THR A 95 -5.38 0.75 4.97
C THR A 95 -4.72 -0.06 6.07
N LEU A 96 -4.04 0.61 6.99
CA LEU A 96 -3.43 0.00 8.16
C LEU A 96 -4.39 0.13 9.34
N SER A 97 -4.70 -1.00 9.97
CA SER A 97 -5.55 -1.07 11.16
C SER A 97 -4.75 -1.73 12.28
N LEU A 98 -4.54 -1.00 13.39
CA LEU A 98 -3.98 -1.56 14.62
C LEU A 98 -5.14 -1.87 15.56
N LEU A 99 -5.24 -3.12 15.99
CA LEU A 99 -6.27 -3.60 16.91
C LEU A 99 -5.60 -4.09 18.20
N GLU A 100 -5.97 -3.51 19.33
CA GLU A 100 -5.56 -4.03 20.62
C GLU A 100 -6.42 -5.25 20.99
N ASN A 101 -5.79 -6.43 21.04
CA ASN A 101 -6.46 -7.65 21.50
C ASN A 101 -6.45 -7.74 23.03
N GLY A 102 -7.17 -6.82 23.68
CA GLY A 102 -7.54 -6.87 25.08
C GLY A 102 -9.04 -7.15 25.17
N GLY A 103 -9.47 -8.13 25.97
CA GLY A 103 -10.84 -8.67 26.01
C GLY A 103 -12.00 -7.70 26.31
N GLY A 104 -11.79 -6.39 26.30
CA GLY A 104 -12.83 -5.36 26.37
C GLY A 104 -12.57 -4.27 25.33
N GLY A 105 -13.19 -4.40 24.15
CA GLY A 105 -13.37 -3.30 23.18
C GLY A 105 -12.12 -2.45 22.92
N GLY A 106 -10.99 -3.11 22.60
CA GLY A 106 -9.72 -2.43 22.38
C GLY A 106 -9.80 -1.30 21.36
N ALA A 107 -9.02 -0.25 21.59
CA ALA A 107 -8.93 0.86 20.66
C ALA A 107 -8.42 0.35 19.30
N SER A 108 -9.15 0.69 18.23
CA SER A 108 -8.69 0.46 16.87
C SER A 108 -8.30 1.80 16.25
N VAL A 109 -7.04 1.94 15.84
CA VAL A 109 -6.64 3.04 14.95
C VAL A 109 -6.59 2.49 13.54
N GLN A 110 -7.32 3.13 12.64
CA GLN A 110 -7.33 2.80 11.22
C GLN A 110 -6.95 4.05 10.45
N GLN A 111 -5.97 3.91 9.57
CA GLN A 111 -5.54 5.00 8.71
C GLN A 111 -5.28 4.47 7.30
N SER A 112 -5.57 5.32 6.31
CA SER A 112 -5.34 4.99 4.90
C SER A 112 -4.30 5.92 4.28
N LEU A 113 -3.42 5.34 3.48
CA LEU A 113 -2.35 6.03 2.77
C LEU A 113 -2.32 5.59 1.31
N THR A 114 -2.01 6.54 0.42
CA THR A 114 -1.71 6.26 -0.98
C THR A 114 -0.31 6.76 -1.27
N HIS A 115 0.54 5.89 -1.81
CA HIS A 115 1.91 6.22 -2.12
C HIS A 115 2.38 5.55 -3.41
N ARG A 116 3.33 6.20 -4.09
CA ARG A 116 4.00 5.67 -5.28
C ARG A 116 5.38 5.15 -4.89
N PHE A 117 5.63 3.87 -5.16
CA PHE A 117 6.89 3.20 -4.84
C PHE A 117 7.76 3.12 -6.09
N ASP A 118 8.74 4.02 -6.21
CA ASP A 118 9.59 4.14 -7.41
C ASP A 118 10.81 3.20 -7.41
N THR A 119 11.13 2.57 -6.27
CA THR A 119 12.22 1.60 -6.16
C THR A 119 11.86 0.43 -5.25
N VAL A 120 12.44 -0.74 -5.50
CA VAL A 120 12.45 -1.84 -4.53
C VAL A 120 13.21 -1.38 -3.28
N GLY A 121 12.69 -1.70 -2.11
CA GLY A 121 13.13 -1.22 -0.80
C GLY A 121 12.52 0.13 -0.39
N ALA A 122 11.73 0.78 -1.24
CA ALA A 122 10.98 1.96 -0.85
C ALA A 122 9.89 1.59 0.17
N TYR A 123 9.68 2.45 1.15
CA TYR A 123 8.68 2.26 2.20
C TYR A 123 7.90 3.54 2.46
N TRP A 124 6.63 3.40 2.85
CA TRP A 124 5.77 4.52 3.22
C TRP A 124 4.74 4.12 4.26
N GLY A 125 4.38 5.05 5.15
CA GLY A 125 3.51 4.75 6.27
C GLY A 125 3.47 5.87 7.31
N TYR A 126 3.26 5.49 8.56
CA TYR A 126 3.11 6.39 9.69
C TYR A 126 4.41 6.43 10.50
N PRO A 127 5.11 7.58 10.52
CA PRO A 127 6.32 7.74 11.31
C PRO A 127 6.03 7.76 12.80
#